data_AF-A0A452FBS1-F1
#
_entry.id   AF-A0A452FBS1-F1
#
_cell.length_a   1.000
_cell.length_b   1.000
_cell.length_c   1.000
_cell.angle_alpha   90.00
_cell.angle_beta   90.00
_cell.angle_gamma   90.00
#
_symmetry.space_group_name_H-M   'P 1'
#
loop_
_entity.id
_entity.type
_entity.pdbx_description
1 polymer ?
#
loop_
_entity_poly.entity_id
_entity_poly.type
_entity_poly.pdbx_seq_one_letter_code
_entity_poly.pdbx_strand_id
1 'polypeptide(L)'
;GGGGQLAAWPIPGLGGPRGAWGTSPLAPRGSCSASSRAPEVTLTPERYPVRRLPFSVVSEDDLSALEQVVPGRVITDPEELEAPNLDWLRTVRGSSKVLLRPRTTQEVAHILRYCHERNLAVNPQGGNTGMVGGSTPVFDEIILSTALMDQVLSFHDVSGVLVCQAGCVLEALSQYVEERGFIMPLDLGAKGSCHIGGNVATNAGGLRFLRYGSLRGTVLGLEVVSWGHLPPGTGPASGDLARPVGSEATLGCSLVSPGPHPGRGGYTRHPALWLPTRQRCTSCPHEGLLWGLFP
;
A
#
# COMPACT_ATOMS: atom_id res chain seq x y z
N GLY A 1 1.76 21.51 36.34
CA GLY A 1 0.59 21.21 35.52
C GLY A 1 0.52 22.22 34.41
N GLY A 2 0.64 21.78 33.17
CA GLY A 2 0.56 22.64 31.98
C GLY A 2 0.47 21.73 30.77
N GLY A 3 -0.75 21.61 30.22
CA GLY A 3 -1.04 20.80 29.05
C GLY A 3 -0.48 21.42 27.78
N GLY A 4 0.30 20.65 27.04
CA GLY A 4 0.75 20.97 25.68
C GLY A 4 -0.23 20.39 24.66
N GLN A 5 -0.90 21.26 23.93
CA GLN A 5 -1.82 20.94 22.86
C GLN A 5 -1.02 20.60 21.59
N LEU A 6 -1.19 19.38 21.08
CA LEU A 6 -0.57 18.89 19.84
C LEU A 6 -1.28 19.53 18.65
N ALA A 7 -0.55 20.33 17.86
CA ALA A 7 -1.03 20.91 16.62
C ALA A 7 -0.59 20.05 15.43
N ALA A 8 -1.57 19.56 14.65
CA ALA A 8 -1.38 18.97 13.34
C ALA A 8 -1.07 20.07 12.31
N TRP A 9 -0.09 19.85 11.43
CA TRP A 9 0.35 20.83 10.44
C TRP A 9 -0.04 20.40 9.01
N PRO A 10 -0.82 21.21 8.27
CA PRO A 10 -1.00 21.05 6.82
C PRO A 10 0.03 21.87 6.01
N ILE A 11 0.42 21.37 4.83
CA ILE A 11 1.43 21.97 3.94
C ILE A 11 0.77 22.97 2.96
N PRO A 12 1.30 24.21 2.76
CA PRO A 12 0.73 25.20 1.82
C PRO A 12 1.27 25.07 0.38
N GLY A 13 0.39 25.34 -0.59
CA GLY A 13 0.68 25.35 -2.04
C GLY A 13 1.43 26.58 -2.55
N LEU A 14 2.29 26.37 -3.56
CA LEU A 14 3.08 27.39 -4.23
C LEU A 14 2.32 28.03 -5.40
N GLY A 15 2.06 29.33 -5.29
CA GLY A 15 1.67 30.20 -6.41
C GLY A 15 2.87 31.02 -6.89
N GLY A 16 3.06 31.14 -8.20
CA GLY A 16 4.07 31.98 -8.84
C GLY A 16 3.58 32.58 -10.17
N PRO A 17 4.12 33.73 -10.61
CA PRO A 17 3.33 34.75 -11.31
C PRO A 17 3.44 34.76 -12.85
N ARG A 18 2.51 35.54 -13.42
CA ARG A 18 2.22 35.76 -14.84
C ARG A 18 3.37 36.41 -15.61
N GLY A 19 3.56 35.98 -16.86
CA GLY A 19 4.32 36.69 -17.90
C GLY A 19 3.65 36.48 -19.25
N ALA A 20 3.36 37.57 -19.96
CA ALA A 20 2.54 37.62 -21.18
C ALA A 20 3.38 38.00 -22.39
N TRP A 21 3.30 37.25 -23.50
CA TRP A 21 3.72 37.72 -24.84
C TRP A 21 2.99 36.96 -25.96
N GLY A 22 2.50 37.70 -26.96
CA GLY A 22 2.47 37.26 -28.37
C GLY A 22 1.12 36.80 -28.96
N THR A 23 0.39 37.73 -29.58
CA THR A 23 -0.76 37.47 -30.44
C THR A 23 -0.35 37.10 -31.88
N SER A 24 -0.91 36.01 -32.43
CA SER A 24 -1.04 35.82 -33.88
C SER A 24 -2.25 34.93 -34.20
N PRO A 25 -3.01 35.21 -35.28
CA PRO A 25 -4.33 34.64 -35.48
C PRO A 25 -4.27 33.34 -36.30
N LEU A 26 -4.87 32.26 -35.81
CA LEU A 26 -5.06 31.03 -36.57
C LEU A 26 -6.50 30.51 -36.40
N ALA A 27 -7.19 30.50 -37.55
CA ALA A 27 -8.39 29.76 -38.01
C ALA A 27 -9.32 29.06 -36.99
N PRO A 28 -10.66 29.12 -37.21
CA PRO A 28 -11.62 28.45 -36.34
C PRO A 28 -11.53 26.92 -36.53
N ARG A 29 -10.92 26.23 -35.56
CA ARG A 29 -11.06 24.78 -35.43
C ARG A 29 -12.33 24.51 -34.63
N GLY A 30 -13.30 23.86 -35.26
CA GLY A 30 -14.51 23.37 -34.60
C GLY A 30 -14.15 22.54 -33.36
N SER A 31 -14.83 22.84 -32.26
CA SER A 31 -14.72 22.10 -31.01
C SER A 31 -15.44 20.77 -31.14
N CYS A 32 -14.75 19.75 -31.63
CA CYS A 32 -15.15 18.38 -31.38
C CYS A 32 -14.68 18.05 -29.96
N SER A 33 -15.57 18.22 -28.97
CA SER A 33 -15.38 17.68 -27.62
C SER A 33 -15.50 16.15 -27.70
N ALA A 34 -14.46 15.49 -28.22
CA ALA A 34 -14.28 14.08 -28.01
C ALA A 34 -13.94 13.90 -26.53
N SER A 35 -14.95 13.58 -25.72
CA SER A 35 -14.74 12.98 -24.41
C SER A 35 -13.88 11.74 -24.63
N SER A 36 -12.57 11.85 -24.42
CA SER A 36 -11.65 10.73 -24.45
C SER A 36 -11.89 9.89 -23.19
N ARG A 37 -13.02 9.19 -23.16
CA ARG A 37 -13.28 8.17 -22.14
C ARG A 37 -12.28 7.06 -22.45
N ALA A 38 -11.35 6.83 -21.53
CA ALA A 38 -10.44 5.69 -21.62
C ALA A 38 -11.28 4.42 -21.88
N PRO A 39 -10.77 3.46 -22.67
CA PRO A 39 -11.53 2.25 -22.99
C PRO A 39 -12.01 1.60 -21.69
N GLU A 40 -13.31 1.33 -21.63
CA GLU A 40 -13.95 0.73 -20.46
C GLU A 40 -13.42 -0.68 -20.27
N VAL A 41 -12.81 -0.94 -19.12
CA VAL A 41 -12.29 -2.26 -18.76
C VAL A 41 -13.47 -3.15 -18.40
N THR A 42 -13.60 -4.28 -19.10
CA THR A 42 -14.66 -5.26 -18.84
C THR A 42 -14.48 -5.91 -17.47
N LEU A 43 -15.58 -6.41 -16.90
CA LEU A 43 -15.52 -7.07 -15.60
C LEU A 43 -14.65 -8.34 -15.70
N THR A 44 -13.87 -8.60 -14.66
CA THR A 44 -12.96 -9.74 -14.59
C THR A 44 -13.64 -11.09 -14.91
N PRO A 45 -14.87 -11.37 -14.42
CA PRO A 45 -15.57 -12.62 -14.73
C PRO A 45 -16.06 -12.75 -16.16
N GLU A 46 -16.21 -11.64 -16.89
CA GLU A 46 -16.56 -11.67 -18.32
C GLU A 46 -15.33 -12.00 -19.17
N ARG A 47 -14.14 -11.63 -18.69
CA ARG A 47 -12.87 -11.83 -19.38
C ARG A 47 -12.23 -13.19 -19.07
N TYR A 48 -12.37 -13.67 -17.85
CA TYR A 48 -11.75 -14.91 -17.38
C TYR A 48 -12.82 -15.92 -16.92
N PRO A 49 -12.68 -17.22 -17.22
CA PRO A 49 -13.64 -18.25 -16.85
C PRO A 49 -13.55 -18.63 -15.37
N VAL A 50 -13.76 -17.65 -14.49
CA VAL A 50 -13.76 -17.82 -13.02
C VAL A 50 -15.18 -17.89 -12.50
N ARG A 51 -15.41 -18.73 -11.48
CA ARG A 51 -16.72 -18.90 -10.85
C ARG A 51 -16.73 -18.27 -9.47
N ARG A 52 -17.78 -17.49 -9.18
CA ARG A 52 -18.02 -16.94 -7.85
C ARG A 52 -18.27 -18.07 -6.85
N LEU A 53 -17.53 -18.07 -5.75
CA LEU A 53 -17.74 -18.98 -4.63
C LEU A 53 -19.07 -18.67 -3.89
N PRO A 54 -19.62 -19.61 -3.11
CA PRO A 54 -20.91 -19.44 -2.44
C PRO A 54 -20.83 -18.54 -1.19
N PHE A 55 -20.33 -17.32 -1.36
CA PHE A 55 -20.39 -16.26 -0.36
C PHE A 55 -21.76 -15.59 -0.37
N SER A 56 -22.16 -15.04 0.76
CA SER A 56 -23.32 -14.17 0.87
C SER A 56 -23.13 -12.90 0.03
N VAL A 57 -24.22 -12.19 -0.21
CA VAL A 57 -24.23 -10.87 -0.86
C VAL A 57 -24.55 -9.84 0.21
N VAL A 58 -23.94 -8.65 0.12
CA VAL A 58 -24.20 -7.56 1.07
C VAL A 58 -25.66 -7.10 0.97
N SER A 59 -26.34 -7.06 2.11
CA SER A 59 -27.69 -6.53 2.28
C SER A 59 -27.69 -5.16 2.97
N GLU A 60 -28.84 -4.46 2.97
CA GLU A 60 -28.99 -3.18 3.69
C GLU A 60 -28.79 -3.30 5.21
N ASP A 61 -29.13 -4.45 5.79
CA ASP A 61 -28.87 -4.75 7.20
C ASP A 61 -27.35 -4.87 7.46
N ASP A 62 -26.61 -5.44 6.49
CA ASP A 62 -25.15 -5.53 6.56
C ASP A 62 -24.50 -4.15 6.49
N LEU A 63 -24.99 -3.27 5.60
CA LEU A 63 -24.52 -1.88 5.53
C LEU A 63 -24.79 -1.13 6.84
N SER A 64 -25.97 -1.30 7.41
CA SER A 64 -26.35 -0.68 8.69
C SER A 64 -25.47 -1.16 9.84
N ALA A 65 -25.15 -2.46 9.90
CA ALA A 65 -24.26 -3.03 10.90
C ALA A 65 -22.81 -2.55 10.73
N LEU A 66 -22.31 -2.49 9.49
CA LEU A 66 -20.96 -2.00 9.20
C LEU A 66 -20.83 -0.49 9.48
N GLU A 67 -21.88 0.29 9.24
CA GLU A 67 -21.92 1.72 9.54
C GLU A 67 -21.83 1.99 11.06
N GLN A 68 -22.35 1.09 11.90
CA GLN A 68 -22.16 1.16 13.35
C GLN A 68 -20.70 0.91 13.76
N VAL A 69 -19.96 0.10 13.01
CA VAL A 69 -18.55 -0.22 13.29
C VAL A 69 -17.62 0.89 12.78
N VAL A 70 -17.87 1.42 11.58
CA VAL A 70 -17.04 2.44 10.92
C VAL A 70 -17.90 3.63 10.44
N PRO A 71 -18.43 4.45 11.36
CA PRO A 71 -19.37 5.52 11.02
C PRO A 71 -18.76 6.56 10.07
N GLY A 72 -19.50 6.90 9.02
CA GLY A 72 -19.12 7.82 7.94
C GLY A 72 -18.01 7.28 7.04
N ARG A 73 -17.69 5.98 7.11
CA ARG A 73 -16.57 5.36 6.40
C ARG A 73 -16.95 4.07 5.66
N VAL A 74 -18.26 3.85 5.47
CA VAL A 74 -18.83 2.90 4.52
C VAL A 74 -19.17 3.66 3.24
N ILE A 75 -18.50 3.32 2.14
CA ILE A 75 -18.66 3.98 0.84
C ILE A 75 -19.39 3.06 -0.11
N THR A 76 -20.54 3.53 -0.58
CA THR A 76 -21.43 2.81 -1.50
C THR A 76 -21.73 3.59 -2.78
N ASP A 77 -21.19 4.81 -2.91
CA ASP A 77 -21.34 5.63 -4.12
C ASP A 77 -20.63 4.94 -5.29
N PRO A 78 -21.35 4.60 -6.38
CA PRO A 78 -20.75 3.97 -7.55
C PRO A 78 -19.57 4.76 -8.13
N GLU A 79 -19.61 6.10 -8.12
CA GLU A 79 -18.55 6.93 -8.68
C GLU A 79 -17.24 6.81 -7.86
N GLU A 80 -17.33 6.81 -6.53
CA GLU A 80 -16.18 6.59 -5.64
C GLU A 80 -15.62 5.16 -5.73
N LEU A 81 -16.47 4.18 -6.08
CA LEU A 81 -16.11 2.77 -6.17
C LEU A 81 -15.44 2.39 -7.50
N GLU A 82 -15.51 3.23 -8.53
CA GLU A 82 -14.88 2.94 -9.84
C GLU A 82 -13.35 2.74 -9.72
N ALA A 83 -12.66 3.65 -9.03
CA ALA A 83 -11.20 3.59 -8.94
C ALA A 83 -10.68 2.42 -8.07
N PRO A 84 -11.25 2.12 -6.89
CA PRO A 84 -10.89 0.96 -6.08
C PRO A 84 -11.18 -0.39 -6.76
N ASN A 85 -12.19 -0.44 -7.65
CA ASN A 85 -12.52 -1.63 -8.42
C ASN A 85 -11.64 -1.82 -9.66
N LEU A 86 -10.72 -0.91 -9.97
CA LEU A 86 -9.83 -1.01 -11.13
C LEU A 86 -8.38 -1.24 -10.68
N ASP A 87 -7.67 -2.19 -11.27
CA ASP A 87 -6.27 -2.40 -10.96
C ASP A 87 -5.34 -1.34 -11.56
N TRP A 88 -4.09 -1.32 -11.09
CA TRP A 88 -3.07 -0.39 -11.56
C TRP A 88 -2.82 -0.48 -13.08
N LEU A 89 -2.85 -1.69 -13.66
CA LEU A 89 -2.62 -1.90 -15.10
C LEU A 89 -3.86 -1.62 -15.94
N ARG A 90 -5.04 -1.42 -15.33
CA ARG A 90 -6.34 -1.27 -16.00
C ARG A 90 -6.64 -2.47 -16.91
N THR A 91 -6.39 -3.66 -16.39
CA THR A 91 -6.61 -4.95 -17.06
C THR A 91 -7.65 -5.82 -16.36
N VAL A 92 -7.87 -5.62 -15.07
CA VAL A 92 -8.89 -6.32 -14.28
C VAL A 92 -9.77 -5.30 -13.56
N ARG A 93 -11.07 -5.59 -13.53
CA ARG A 93 -12.09 -4.75 -12.89
C ARG A 93 -13.03 -5.62 -12.06
N GLY A 94 -13.22 -5.23 -10.79
CA GLY A 94 -14.18 -5.82 -9.87
C GLY A 94 -15.57 -5.18 -10.00
N SER A 95 -16.53 -5.74 -9.27
CA SER A 95 -17.91 -5.23 -9.16
C SER A 95 -18.35 -5.04 -7.71
N SER A 96 -17.39 -4.71 -6.83
CA SER A 96 -17.68 -4.43 -5.43
C SER A 96 -18.55 -3.19 -5.28
N LYS A 97 -19.55 -3.30 -4.41
CA LYS A 97 -20.52 -2.23 -4.11
C LYS A 97 -20.24 -1.53 -2.78
N VAL A 98 -19.21 -1.96 -2.06
CA VAL A 98 -18.92 -1.47 -0.71
C VAL A 98 -17.42 -1.37 -0.49
N LEU A 99 -16.99 -0.18 -0.07
CA LEU A 99 -15.64 0.10 0.39
C LEU A 99 -15.69 0.53 1.86
N LEU A 100 -14.91 -0.15 2.70
CA LEU A 100 -14.77 0.15 4.12
C LEU A 100 -13.41 0.80 4.38
N ARG A 101 -13.40 1.89 5.15
CA ARG A 101 -12.17 2.62 5.51
C ARG A 101 -11.97 2.68 7.04
N PRO A 102 -11.52 1.59 7.67
CA PRO A 102 -11.19 1.58 9.10
C PRO A 102 -9.99 2.47 9.43
N ARG A 103 -9.90 2.92 10.68
CA ARG A 103 -8.78 3.69 11.24
C ARG A 103 -7.97 2.91 12.29
N THR A 104 -8.57 1.88 12.87
CA THR A 104 -7.98 1.14 13.99
C THR A 104 -8.00 -0.36 13.75
N THR A 105 -7.08 -1.07 14.41
CA THR A 105 -7.02 -2.54 14.41
C THR A 105 -8.34 -3.14 14.93
N GLN A 106 -8.98 -2.51 15.92
CA GLN A 106 -10.23 -2.97 16.51
C GLN A 106 -11.40 -2.87 15.53
N GLU A 107 -11.49 -1.77 14.76
CA GLU A 107 -12.48 -1.63 13.69
C GLU A 107 -12.33 -2.74 12.65
N VAL A 108 -11.09 -3.05 12.25
CA VAL A 108 -10.79 -4.16 11.32
C VAL A 108 -11.23 -5.50 11.90
N ALA A 109 -10.90 -5.80 13.16
CA ALA A 109 -11.34 -7.02 13.83
C ALA A 109 -12.86 -7.18 13.89
N HIS A 110 -13.59 -6.09 14.16
CA HIS A 110 -15.05 -6.11 14.18
C HIS A 110 -15.64 -6.34 12.79
N ILE A 111 -15.13 -5.66 11.76
CA ILE A 111 -15.56 -5.85 10.36
C ILE A 111 -15.37 -7.31 9.96
N LEU A 112 -14.19 -7.86 10.21
CA LEU A 112 -13.84 -9.20 9.76
C LEU A 112 -14.61 -10.29 10.49
N ARG A 113 -14.86 -10.10 11.80
CA ARG A 113 -15.77 -10.97 12.56
C ARG A 113 -17.19 -10.93 11.97
N TYR A 114 -17.70 -9.75 11.66
CA TYR A 114 -19.02 -9.61 11.05
C TYR A 114 -19.10 -10.31 9.69
N CYS A 115 -18.11 -10.08 8.82
CA CYS A 115 -18.03 -10.72 7.51
C CYS A 115 -17.93 -12.25 7.63
N HIS A 116 -17.22 -12.77 8.63
CA HIS A 116 -17.15 -14.20 8.90
C HIS A 116 -18.52 -14.79 9.27
N GLU A 117 -19.22 -14.17 10.24
CA GLU A 117 -20.55 -14.61 10.68
C GLU A 117 -21.58 -14.59 9.55
N ARG A 118 -21.45 -13.62 8.64
CA ARG A 118 -22.32 -13.45 7.48
C ARG A 118 -21.83 -14.18 6.22
N ASN A 119 -20.66 -14.83 6.26
CA ASN A 119 -20.02 -15.45 5.10
C ASN A 119 -19.86 -14.48 3.91
N LEU A 120 -19.41 -13.25 4.17
CA LEU A 120 -19.13 -12.21 3.18
C LEU A 120 -17.64 -12.24 2.80
N ALA A 121 -17.35 -12.18 1.50
CA ALA A 121 -15.99 -12.10 1.01
C ALA A 121 -15.40 -10.70 1.18
N VAL A 122 -14.10 -10.63 1.50
CA VAL A 122 -13.38 -9.38 1.75
C VAL A 122 -12.11 -9.34 0.89
N ASN A 123 -11.88 -8.22 0.22
CA ASN A 123 -10.68 -7.90 -0.55
C ASN A 123 -9.88 -6.80 0.16
N PRO A 124 -8.78 -7.12 0.86
CA PRO A 124 -7.94 -6.11 1.49
C PRO A 124 -7.18 -5.29 0.44
N GLN A 125 -7.20 -3.96 0.59
CA GLN A 125 -6.60 -3.05 -0.37
C GLN A 125 -5.73 -2.00 0.33
N GLY A 126 -4.44 -1.96 -0.05
CA GLY A 126 -3.52 -0.89 0.33
C GLY A 126 -3.54 0.24 -0.70
N GLY A 127 -2.38 0.62 -1.21
CA GLY A 127 -2.22 1.67 -2.24
C GLY A 127 -2.70 1.32 -3.65
N ASN A 128 -3.25 0.12 -3.86
CA ASN A 128 -3.68 -0.40 -5.16
C ASN A 128 -2.63 -0.31 -6.29
N THR A 129 -1.35 -0.53 -5.96
CA THR A 129 -0.21 -0.51 -6.91
C THR A 129 0.26 -1.91 -7.30
N GLY A 130 -0.56 -2.93 -7.08
CA GLY A 130 -0.23 -4.32 -7.38
C GLY A 130 -0.24 -4.58 -8.89
N MET A 131 0.68 -5.42 -9.37
CA MET A 131 0.86 -5.71 -10.80
C MET A 131 0.25 -7.05 -11.24
N VAL A 132 -0.41 -7.77 -10.33
CA VAL A 132 -0.93 -9.13 -10.55
C VAL A 132 -2.43 -9.24 -10.32
N GLY A 133 -3.14 -8.11 -10.21
CA GLY A 133 -4.60 -8.06 -10.01
C GLY A 133 -5.09 -8.41 -8.59
N GLY A 134 -4.21 -8.80 -7.66
CA GLY A 134 -4.59 -9.23 -6.31
C GLY A 134 -5.03 -8.12 -5.34
N SER A 135 -4.98 -6.84 -5.74
CA SER A 135 -5.47 -5.71 -4.94
C SER A 135 -6.90 -5.30 -5.28
N THR A 136 -7.51 -5.95 -6.28
CA THR A 136 -8.81 -5.60 -6.84
C THR A 136 -9.76 -6.80 -6.71
N PRO A 137 -11.04 -6.59 -6.35
CA PRO A 137 -12.04 -7.67 -6.32
C PRO A 137 -12.21 -8.37 -7.67
N VAL A 138 -12.59 -9.64 -7.66
CA VAL A 138 -12.96 -10.37 -8.88
C VAL A 138 -14.45 -10.21 -9.18
N PHE A 139 -15.28 -10.25 -8.13
CA PHE A 139 -16.72 -10.09 -8.16
C PHE A 139 -17.10 -8.92 -7.22
N ASP A 140 -17.96 -9.20 -6.24
CA ASP A 140 -18.59 -8.29 -5.30
C ASP A 140 -17.97 -8.35 -3.90
N GLU A 141 -16.71 -8.79 -3.77
CA GLU A 141 -16.02 -8.82 -2.49
C GLU A 141 -15.94 -7.41 -1.87
N ILE A 142 -16.18 -7.28 -0.57
CA ILE A 142 -16.11 -5.99 0.14
C ILE A 142 -14.67 -5.50 0.11
N ILE A 143 -14.43 -4.27 -0.37
CA ILE A 143 -13.09 -3.70 -0.36
C ILE A 143 -12.79 -3.17 1.06
N LEU A 144 -11.75 -3.69 1.69
CA LEU A 144 -11.28 -3.22 2.99
C LEU A 144 -10.00 -2.40 2.78
N SER A 145 -10.12 -1.07 2.77
CA SER A 145 -9.01 -0.17 2.51
C SER A 145 -8.26 0.23 3.78
N THR A 146 -6.94 0.11 3.76
CA THR A 146 -6.09 0.58 4.87
C THR A 146 -5.74 2.07 4.79
N ALA A 147 -6.30 2.83 3.84
CA ALA A 147 -5.87 4.20 3.55
C ALA A 147 -5.96 5.18 4.73
N LEU A 148 -6.85 4.93 5.71
CA LEU A 148 -6.97 5.77 6.91
C LEU A 148 -6.21 5.23 8.13
N MET A 149 -5.48 4.12 7.97
CA MET A 149 -4.58 3.56 8.98
C MET A 149 -3.15 4.03 8.69
N ASP A 150 -2.92 5.34 8.74
CA ASP A 150 -1.72 6.02 8.22
C ASP A 150 -0.78 6.57 9.31
N GLN A 151 -0.95 6.16 10.57
CA GLN A 151 -0.21 6.70 11.71
C GLN A 151 1.10 5.96 11.98
N VAL A 152 2.17 6.72 12.28
CA VAL A 152 3.37 6.20 12.93
C VAL A 152 3.11 6.10 14.43
N LEU A 153 3.27 4.90 14.99
CA LEU A 153 2.98 4.62 16.39
C LEU A 153 4.18 4.89 17.30
N SER A 154 5.38 4.49 16.87
CA SER A 154 6.61 4.78 17.59
C SER A 154 7.83 4.67 16.67
N PHE A 155 8.91 5.36 17.05
CA PHE A 155 10.21 5.24 16.41
C PHE A 155 11.31 5.34 17.46
N HIS A 156 12.29 4.44 17.41
CA HIS A 156 13.37 4.41 18.38
C HIS A 156 14.69 4.89 17.75
N ASP A 157 15.12 6.10 18.11
CA ASP A 157 16.22 6.83 17.45
C ASP A 157 17.60 6.17 17.55
N VAL A 158 17.80 5.18 18.43
CA VAL A 158 19.08 4.44 18.53
C VAL A 158 19.06 3.15 17.71
N SER A 159 18.00 2.35 17.83
CA SER A 159 17.89 1.04 17.16
C SER A 159 17.33 1.16 15.75
N GLY A 160 16.73 2.29 15.39
CA GLY A 160 16.07 2.50 14.10
C GLY A 160 14.77 1.71 13.94
N VAL A 161 14.18 1.21 15.03
CA VAL A 161 12.93 0.46 14.98
C VAL A 161 11.77 1.42 14.76
N LEU A 162 11.07 1.24 13.64
CA LEU A 162 9.87 1.97 13.27
C LEU A 162 8.65 1.09 13.46
N VAL A 163 7.67 1.53 14.26
CA VAL A 163 6.35 0.91 14.39
C VAL A 163 5.32 1.84 13.77
N CYS A 164 4.61 1.36 12.76
CA CYS A 164 3.63 2.15 12.00
C CYS A 164 2.44 1.30 11.58
N GLN A 165 1.33 1.98 11.30
CA GLN A 165 0.13 1.34 10.77
C GLN A 165 0.32 0.93 9.29
N ALA A 166 -0.44 -0.07 8.87
CA ALA A 166 -0.29 -0.68 7.55
C ALA A 166 -0.62 0.22 6.35
N GLY A 167 -1.39 1.29 6.54
CA GLY A 167 -1.75 2.27 5.53
C GLY A 167 -0.71 3.36 5.30
N CYS A 168 0.37 3.41 6.09
CA CYS A 168 1.41 4.41 5.90
C CYS A 168 2.05 4.27 4.49
N VAL A 169 2.05 5.37 3.74
CA VAL A 169 2.68 5.46 2.41
C VAL A 169 4.20 5.36 2.56
N LEU A 170 4.85 4.54 1.70
CA LEU A 170 6.28 4.27 1.78
C LEU A 170 7.13 5.55 1.67
N GLU A 171 6.75 6.49 0.80
CA GLU A 171 7.43 7.78 0.67
C GLU A 171 7.32 8.63 1.94
N ALA A 172 6.14 8.70 2.56
CA ALA A 172 5.95 9.43 3.82
C ALA A 172 6.78 8.81 4.96
N LEU A 173 6.84 7.49 5.05
CA LEU A 173 7.71 6.80 6.02
C LEU A 173 9.18 7.08 5.76
N SER A 174 9.59 7.11 4.49
CA SER A 174 10.97 7.41 4.10
C SER A 174 11.37 8.81 4.54
N GLN A 175 10.52 9.82 4.29
CA GLN A 175 10.76 11.18 4.74
C GLN A 175 10.83 11.27 6.27
N TYR A 176 9.90 10.61 6.98
CA TYR A 176 9.86 10.61 8.44
C TYR A 176 11.15 10.06 9.09
N VAL A 177 11.70 8.97 8.55
CA VAL A 177 12.95 8.38 9.10
C VAL A 177 14.20 9.12 8.61
N GLU A 178 14.18 9.72 7.42
CA GLU A 178 15.27 10.52 6.87
C GLU A 178 15.56 11.76 7.71
N GLU A 179 14.52 12.43 8.23
CA GLU A 179 14.66 13.54 9.19
C GLU A 179 15.44 13.15 10.46
N ARG A 180 15.47 11.87 10.80
CA ARG A 180 16.13 11.31 11.98
C ARG A 180 17.47 10.65 11.66
N GLY A 181 17.93 10.75 10.41
CA GLY A 181 19.19 10.17 9.94
C GLY A 181 19.12 8.69 9.58
N PHE A 182 17.92 8.14 9.43
CA PHE A 182 17.63 6.75 9.08
C PHE A 182 17.04 6.65 7.67
N ILE A 183 16.96 5.45 7.11
CA ILE A 183 16.38 5.23 5.77
C ILE A 183 15.51 3.98 5.74
N MET A 184 14.44 3.99 4.95
CA MET A 184 13.64 2.77 4.76
C MET A 184 14.50 1.69 4.06
N PRO A 185 14.43 0.42 4.52
CA PRO A 185 15.20 -0.69 3.95
C PRO A 185 14.69 -1.12 2.56
N LEU A 186 13.51 -0.64 2.17
CA LEU A 186 12.83 -0.88 0.90
C LEU A 186 12.65 0.45 0.16
N ASP A 187 12.79 0.43 -1.16
CA ASP A 187 12.46 1.56 -2.03
C ASP A 187 11.92 1.06 -3.37
N LEU A 188 10.84 1.66 -3.86
CA LEU A 188 10.06 1.19 -4.99
C LEU A 188 9.68 2.37 -5.89
N GLY A 189 9.53 2.14 -7.20
CA GLY A 189 9.01 3.15 -8.10
C GLY A 189 7.59 3.62 -7.74
N ALA A 190 6.82 2.79 -7.03
CA ALA A 190 5.49 3.09 -6.53
C ALA A 190 5.47 3.75 -5.13
N LYS A 191 6.62 4.19 -4.60
CA LYS A 191 6.72 4.67 -3.20
C LYS A 191 5.73 5.78 -2.82
N GLY A 192 5.31 6.61 -3.77
CA GLY A 192 4.37 7.72 -3.54
C GLY A 192 2.93 7.29 -3.28
N SER A 193 2.59 6.02 -3.52
CA SER A 193 1.24 5.49 -3.30
C SER A 193 1.20 4.11 -2.66
N CYS A 194 2.28 3.32 -2.71
CA CYS A 194 2.27 2.01 -2.07
C CYS A 194 2.28 2.14 -0.54
N HIS A 195 1.39 1.38 0.11
CA HIS A 195 1.30 1.31 1.56
C HIS A 195 2.25 0.24 2.11
N ILE A 196 2.79 0.46 3.31
CA ILE A 196 3.75 -0.46 3.93
C ILE A 196 3.16 -1.85 4.19
N GLY A 197 1.88 -1.96 4.54
CA GLY A 197 1.19 -3.24 4.70
C GLY A 197 1.11 -4.02 3.39
N GLY A 198 0.86 -3.33 2.27
CA GLY A 198 0.87 -3.95 0.94
C GLY A 198 2.27 -4.42 0.52
N ASN A 199 3.30 -3.64 0.85
CA ASN A 199 4.69 -4.03 0.62
C ASN A 199 5.04 -5.32 1.39
N VAL A 200 4.64 -5.41 2.66
CA VAL A 200 4.87 -6.61 3.48
C VAL A 200 4.06 -7.80 2.96
N ALA A 201 2.77 -7.62 2.68
CA ALA A 201 1.90 -8.69 2.19
C ALA A 201 2.40 -9.32 0.87
N THR A 202 3.01 -8.50 0.01
CA THR A 202 3.58 -8.93 -1.29
C THR A 202 5.05 -9.33 -1.20
N ASN A 203 5.68 -9.23 -0.02
CA ASN A 203 7.14 -9.37 0.16
C ASN A 203 7.92 -8.55 -0.88
N ALA A 204 7.59 -7.27 -0.99
CA ALA A 204 8.14 -6.39 -2.01
C ALA A 204 9.68 -6.34 -1.95
N GLY A 205 10.31 -6.38 -3.13
CA GLY A 205 11.77 -6.38 -3.27
C GLY A 205 12.35 -4.98 -3.35
N GLY A 206 12.32 -4.37 -4.55
CA GLY A 206 12.69 -2.98 -4.77
C GLY A 206 14.17 -2.68 -5.03
N LEU A 207 14.47 -1.40 -5.22
CA LEU A 207 15.75 -0.89 -5.71
C LEU A 207 16.91 -1.12 -4.73
N ARG A 208 16.61 -1.19 -3.43
CA ARG A 208 17.59 -1.35 -2.34
C ARG A 208 17.70 -2.79 -1.82
N PHE A 209 17.01 -3.73 -2.46
CA PHE A 209 16.98 -5.14 -2.06
C PHE A 209 18.38 -5.77 -1.97
N LEU A 210 19.29 -5.43 -2.91
CA LEU A 210 20.67 -5.96 -2.90
C LEU A 210 21.47 -5.59 -1.65
N ARG A 211 21.15 -4.44 -1.01
CA ARG A 211 21.89 -3.94 0.16
C ARG A 211 21.25 -4.36 1.48
N TYR A 212 19.92 -4.32 1.56
CA TYR A 212 19.18 -4.52 2.81
C TYR A 212 18.41 -5.85 2.86
N GLY A 213 18.39 -6.60 1.77
CA GLY A 213 17.75 -7.91 1.70
C GLY A 213 16.23 -7.85 1.61
N SER A 214 15.60 -8.98 1.94
CA SER A 214 14.15 -9.14 1.90
C SER A 214 13.47 -8.55 3.13
N LEU A 215 12.23 -8.09 2.96
CA LEU A 215 11.34 -7.71 4.07
C LEU A 215 11.19 -8.81 5.12
N ARG A 216 11.34 -10.09 4.76
CA ARG A 216 11.35 -11.21 5.72
C ARG A 216 12.46 -11.12 6.76
N GLY A 217 13.54 -10.40 6.48
CA GLY A 217 14.66 -10.19 7.41
C GLY A 217 14.64 -8.81 8.09
N THR A 218 13.93 -7.83 7.54
CA THR A 218 13.90 -6.45 8.07
C THR A 218 12.64 -6.12 8.86
N VAL A 219 11.55 -6.86 8.63
CA VAL A 219 10.34 -6.84 9.48
C VAL A 219 10.61 -7.61 10.77
N LEU A 220 10.50 -6.93 11.90
CA LEU A 220 10.68 -7.49 13.25
C LEU A 220 9.40 -8.10 13.81
N GLY A 221 8.24 -7.53 13.49
CA GLY A 221 6.95 -7.92 14.05
C GLY A 221 5.79 -7.37 13.23
N LEU A 222 4.69 -8.10 13.23
CA LEU A 222 3.45 -7.73 12.55
C LEU A 222 2.28 -7.93 13.51
N GLU A 223 1.37 -6.96 13.54
CA GLU A 223 0.04 -7.17 14.08
C GLU A 223 -0.88 -7.60 12.93
N VAL A 224 -1.49 -8.78 13.06
CA VAL A 224 -2.38 -9.36 12.04
C VAL A 224 -3.72 -9.67 12.67
N VAL A 225 -4.80 -9.29 12.01
CA VAL A 225 -6.14 -9.72 12.39
C VAL A 225 -6.54 -10.89 11.51
N SER A 226 -6.83 -12.01 12.15
CA SER A 226 -7.32 -13.24 11.53
C SER A 226 -8.65 -13.65 12.17
N TRP A 227 -9.49 -14.34 11.40
CA TRP A 227 -10.79 -14.84 11.83
C TRP A 227 -10.98 -16.29 11.35
N GLY A 228 -11.04 -17.24 12.27
CA GLY A 228 -11.12 -18.68 11.96
C GLY A 228 -9.94 -19.49 12.53
N HIS A 229 -10.10 -20.81 12.57
CA HIS A 229 -9.38 -21.81 13.38
C HIS A 229 -7.87 -21.56 13.62
N LEU A 230 -7.51 -20.76 14.63
CA LEU A 230 -6.26 -20.99 15.35
C LEU A 230 -6.43 -22.28 16.19
N PRO A 231 -5.37 -23.07 16.43
CA PRO A 231 -5.44 -24.22 17.31
C PRO A 231 -5.97 -23.81 18.71
N PRO A 232 -6.74 -24.67 19.39
CA PRO A 232 -7.36 -24.33 20.67
C PRO A 232 -6.30 -23.88 21.68
N GLY A 233 -6.37 -22.62 22.12
CA GLY A 233 -5.41 -22.01 23.05
C GLY A 233 -5.07 -20.54 22.78
N THR A 234 -5.57 -19.96 21.69
CA THR A 234 -5.36 -18.54 21.36
C THR A 234 -6.72 -17.89 21.17
N GLY A 235 -7.07 -16.96 22.07
CA GLY A 235 -8.23 -16.08 21.90
C GLY A 235 -8.04 -15.14 20.69
N PRO A 236 -8.88 -14.09 20.52
CA PRO A 236 -8.59 -13.03 19.56
C PRO A 236 -7.27 -12.36 19.95
N ALA A 237 -6.17 -12.86 19.39
CA ALA A 237 -4.83 -12.47 19.78
C ALA A 237 -4.43 -11.24 18.96
N SER A 238 -4.57 -10.05 19.55
CA SER A 238 -3.56 -9.01 19.35
C SER A 238 -2.30 -9.55 20.01
N GLY A 239 -1.46 -10.23 19.24
CA GLY A 239 -0.27 -10.90 19.73
C GLY A 239 0.85 -10.84 18.71
N ASP A 240 2.03 -10.42 19.18
CA ASP A 240 3.28 -10.39 18.43
C ASP A 240 3.71 -11.81 18.02
N LEU A 241 3.11 -12.36 16.95
CA LEU A 241 3.55 -13.61 16.35
C LEU A 241 4.19 -13.32 14.99
N ALA A 242 5.51 -13.43 14.93
CA ALA A 242 6.24 -13.34 13.68
C ALA A 242 5.87 -14.50 12.74
N ARG A 243 5.31 -14.11 11.58
CA ARG A 243 5.04 -14.85 10.31
C ARG A 243 3.68 -15.59 10.26
N PRO A 244 2.80 -15.18 9.32
CA PRO A 244 3.01 -15.47 7.89
C PRO A 244 3.14 -14.20 7.02
N VAL A 245 4.16 -14.20 6.16
CA VAL A 245 4.23 -13.29 5.00
C VAL A 245 3.52 -14.00 3.85
N GLY A 246 2.27 -13.59 3.63
CA GLY A 246 1.36 -14.13 2.63
C GLY A 246 -0.05 -14.21 3.22
N SER A 247 -0.94 -13.36 2.71
CA SER A 247 -2.39 -13.31 2.97
C SER A 247 -2.84 -13.26 4.43
N GLU A 248 -3.00 -12.05 4.98
CA GLU A 248 -3.97 -11.66 6.03
C GLU A 248 -3.71 -10.19 6.40
N ALA A 249 -4.74 -9.47 6.82
CA ALA A 249 -4.71 -8.00 7.01
C ALA A 249 -3.62 -7.62 8.03
N THR A 250 -2.46 -7.24 7.50
CA THR A 250 -1.36 -6.66 8.28
C THR A 250 -1.80 -5.26 8.68
N LEU A 251 -1.71 -4.93 9.97
CA LEU A 251 -2.25 -3.68 10.53
C LEU A 251 -1.17 -2.83 11.21
N GLY A 252 -0.07 -3.45 11.62
CA GLY A 252 1.12 -2.78 12.10
C GLY A 252 2.38 -3.49 11.63
N CYS A 253 3.41 -2.72 11.28
CA CYS A 253 4.72 -3.24 10.91
C CYS A 253 5.80 -2.61 11.79
N SER A 254 6.58 -3.47 12.45
CA SER A 254 7.85 -3.07 13.05
C SER A 254 8.99 -3.35 12.07
N LEU A 255 9.70 -2.31 11.61
CA LEU A 255 10.80 -2.44 10.65
C LEU A 255 12.09 -1.88 11.25
N VAL A 256 13.22 -2.54 10.98
CA VAL A 256 14.53 -1.92 11.22
C VAL A 256 14.85 -1.00 10.04
N SER A 257 14.89 0.29 10.34
CA SER A 257 15.51 1.28 9.49
C SER A 257 17.01 1.29 9.78
N PRO A 258 17.89 0.98 8.80
CA PRO A 258 19.32 1.04 9.02
C PRO A 258 19.75 2.48 9.33
N GLY A 259 20.47 2.63 10.45
CA GLY A 259 20.99 3.92 10.92
C GLY A 259 22.17 4.45 10.11
N PRO A 260 22.62 5.68 10.43
CA PRO A 260 23.75 6.30 9.74
C PRO A 260 25.00 5.44 9.98
N HIS A 261 25.67 5.05 8.89
CA HIS A 261 26.92 4.30 8.98
C HIS A 261 27.96 5.14 9.72
N PRO A 262 28.61 4.62 10.80
CA PRO A 262 29.71 5.31 11.43
C PRO A 262 30.91 5.27 10.47
N GLY A 263 31.10 6.33 9.68
CA GLY A 263 32.31 6.49 8.87
C GLY A 263 32.21 7.19 7.52
N ARG A 264 31.04 7.62 7.04
CA ARG A 264 30.96 8.44 5.81
C ARG A 264 29.86 9.49 5.94
N GLY A 265 30.24 10.77 5.91
CA GLY A 265 29.31 11.88 5.68
C GLY A 265 28.44 11.60 4.46
N GLY A 266 27.18 12.04 4.50
CA GLY A 266 26.07 11.66 3.62
C GLY A 266 26.30 11.82 2.12
N TYR A 267 27.12 10.95 1.53
CA TYR A 267 27.33 10.86 0.10
C TYR A 267 26.76 9.54 -0.43
N THR A 268 25.53 9.58 -0.94
CA THR A 268 24.98 8.53 -1.80
C THR A 268 25.49 8.78 -3.21
N ARG A 269 26.40 7.94 -3.72
CA ARG A 269 26.86 8.04 -5.12
C ARG A 269 25.92 7.24 -6.02
N HIS A 270 25.32 7.90 -7.00
CA HIS A 270 24.58 7.26 -8.09
C HIS A 270 25.34 7.40 -9.40
N PRO A 271 26.37 6.56 -9.66
CA PRO A 271 27.02 6.57 -10.96
C PRO A 271 26.03 6.05 -12.02
N ALA A 272 25.64 6.91 -12.95
CA ALA A 272 24.91 6.51 -14.16
C ALA A 272 25.94 6.27 -15.26
N LEU A 273 26.12 5.01 -15.67
CA LEU A 273 27.04 4.62 -16.73
C LEU A 273 26.26 4.31 -18.01
N TRP A 274 26.57 5.01 -19.10
CA TRP A 274 26.02 4.69 -20.42
C TRP A 274 26.89 3.63 -21.08
N LEU A 275 26.34 2.43 -21.27
CA LEU A 275 27.03 1.31 -21.94
C LEU A 275 26.45 1.12 -23.34
N PRO A 276 27.31 0.99 -24.39
CA PRO A 276 26.86 0.95 -25.78
C PRO A 276 26.13 -0.34 -26.18
N THR A 277 26.22 -1.43 -25.38
CA THR A 277 25.57 -2.72 -25.68
C THR A 277 25.11 -3.45 -24.41
N ARG A 278 23.99 -4.19 -24.49
CA ARG A 278 23.42 -4.99 -23.37
C ARG A 278 24.40 -6.03 -22.78
N GLN A 279 25.27 -6.62 -23.60
CA GLN A 279 26.26 -7.62 -23.17
C GLN A 279 27.29 -7.07 -22.17
N ARG A 280 27.59 -5.75 -22.22
CA ARG A 280 28.50 -5.13 -21.25
C ARG A 280 27.86 -4.95 -19.87
N CYS A 281 26.53 -4.87 -19.78
CA CYS A 281 25.84 -4.81 -18.49
C CYS A 281 26.01 -6.10 -17.68
N THR A 282 26.04 -7.26 -18.35
CA THR A 282 26.22 -8.57 -17.69
C THR A 282 27.67 -8.89 -17.34
N SER A 283 28.65 -8.18 -17.91
CA SER A 283 30.09 -8.37 -17.62
C SER A 283 30.62 -7.44 -16.51
N CYS A 284 29.87 -6.41 -16.12
CA CYS A 284 30.15 -5.58 -14.94
C CYS A 284 30.04 -6.25 -13.53
N PRO A 285 29.63 -7.52 -13.31
CA PRO A 285 29.63 -8.12 -11.96
C PRO A 285 31.03 -8.38 -11.39
N HIS A 286 32.09 -8.33 -12.19
CA HIS A 286 33.36 -8.98 -11.85
C HIS A 286 34.30 -8.21 -10.90
N GLU A 287 34.06 -6.94 -10.57
CA GLU A 287 34.94 -6.20 -9.65
C GLU A 287 34.39 -6.02 -8.22
N GLY A 288 33.26 -6.64 -7.87
CA GLY A 288 32.66 -6.46 -6.53
C GLY A 288 31.99 -7.67 -5.87
N LEU A 289 31.96 -8.84 -6.51
CA LEU A 289 31.19 -10.00 -6.03
C LEU A 289 32.01 -11.30 -6.15
N LEU A 290 32.79 -11.60 -5.13
CA LEU A 290 33.30 -12.96 -4.89
C LEU A 290 32.22 -13.74 -4.14
N TRP A 291 31.33 -14.38 -4.90
CA TRP A 291 30.49 -15.48 -4.41
C TRP A 291 31.28 -16.78 -4.56
N GLY A 292 31.51 -17.46 -3.44
CA GLY A 292 31.83 -18.88 -3.43
C GLY A 292 30.51 -19.66 -3.39
N LEU A 293 30.25 -20.39 -4.47
CA LEU A 293 29.17 -21.37 -4.60
C LEU A 293 29.53 -22.70 -3.88
N PHE A 294 28.47 -23.42 -3.55
CA PHE A 294 28.29 -24.88 -3.39
C PHE A 294 28.25 -25.47 -1.97
N PRO A 295 27.49 -26.57 -1.76
CA PRO A 295 26.39 -27.13 -2.56
C PRO A 295 24.98 -26.92 -1.95
#